data_AF-A0A7S4LQX0-F1
#
_entry.id   AF-A0A7S4LQX0-F1
#
_cell.length_a   1.000
_cell.length_b   1.000
_cell.length_c   1.000
_cell.angle_alpha   90.00
_cell.angle_beta   90.00
_cell.angle_gamma   90.00
#
_symmetry.space_group_name_H-M   'P 1'
#
loop_
_entity.id
_entity.type
_entity.pdbx_description
1 polymer ?
#
loop_
_entity_poly.entity_id
_entity_poly.type
_entity_poly.pdbx_seq_one_letter_code
_entity_poly.pdbx_strand_id
1 'polypeptide(L)'
;VVEDWARGFDAEPSAVKMELLSVALGLFFRRPPEMQPVLGPLLRRATADPSEADVYDRAALYYRLLQVSPPLAAAIANGAAPPAVAAAGDPALEVSDKIFDELNTLSVVYGMPADRFAPPRHSAVADALWDEDEGEELSDDEADG
;
A
#
# COMPACT_ATOMS: atom_id res chain seq x y z
N VAL A 1 -0.07 -15.59 22.54
CA VAL A 1 -0.40 -14.84 21.32
C VAL A 1 0.82 -14.11 20.77
N VAL A 2 1.24 -12.92 21.24
CA VAL A 2 2.41 -12.20 20.68
C VAL A 2 3.68 -13.05 20.69
N GLU A 3 3.90 -13.84 21.74
CA GLU A 3 4.98 -14.82 21.84
C GLU A 3 4.94 -15.89 20.74
N ASP A 4 3.74 -16.32 20.32
CA ASP A 4 3.58 -17.36 19.30
C ASP A 4 3.93 -16.80 17.92
N TRP A 5 3.43 -15.60 17.59
CA TRP A 5 3.82 -14.86 16.39
C TRP A 5 5.33 -14.56 16.38
N ALA A 6 5.92 -14.22 17.53
CA ALA A 6 7.36 -13.99 17.64
C ALA A 6 8.19 -15.27 17.45
N ARG A 7 7.67 -16.44 17.82
CA ARG A 7 8.32 -17.73 17.52
C ARG A 7 8.30 -18.02 16.02
N GLY A 8 7.19 -17.73 15.34
CA GLY A 8 7.00 -17.89 13.90
C GLY A 8 7.52 -16.75 13.02
N PHE A 9 8.23 -15.77 13.59
CA PHE A 9 8.58 -14.50 12.95
C PHE A 9 9.06 -14.60 11.50
N ASP A 10 9.93 -15.56 11.17
CA ASP A 10 10.56 -15.65 9.85
C ASP A 10 9.56 -16.01 8.73
N ALA A 11 8.48 -16.72 9.07
CA ALA A 11 7.44 -17.15 8.14
C ALA A 11 6.35 -16.08 7.90
N GLU A 12 6.34 -15.02 8.71
CA GLU A 12 5.33 -13.97 8.60
C GLU A 12 5.62 -12.99 7.46
N PRO A 13 4.60 -12.37 6.85
CA PRO A 13 4.80 -11.33 5.87
C PRO A 13 5.39 -10.06 6.52
N SER A 14 6.10 -9.26 5.72
CA SER A 14 6.82 -8.06 6.20
C SER A 14 5.94 -7.10 7.02
N ALA A 15 4.70 -6.88 6.58
CA ALA A 15 3.74 -6.03 7.29
C ALA A 15 3.44 -6.54 8.72
N VAL A 16 3.36 -7.86 8.92
CA VAL A 16 3.13 -8.46 10.24
C VAL A 16 4.40 -8.42 11.09
N LYS A 17 5.58 -8.69 10.51
CA LYS A 17 6.88 -8.55 11.20
C LYS A 17 7.04 -7.15 11.77
N MET A 18 6.70 -6.17 10.97
CA MET A 18 6.76 -4.76 11.30
C MET A 18 5.85 -4.37 12.46
N GLU A 19 4.60 -4.83 12.45
CA GLU A 19 3.66 -4.54 13.52
C GLU A 19 4.02 -5.31 14.80
N LEU A 20 4.53 -6.53 14.66
CA LEU A 20 4.99 -7.33 15.79
C LEU A 20 6.15 -6.64 16.53
N LEU A 21 7.09 -6.02 15.81
CA LEU A 21 8.15 -5.21 16.42
C LEU A 21 7.57 -4.03 17.22
N SER A 22 6.62 -3.28 16.65
CA SER A 22 5.96 -2.14 17.30
C SER A 22 5.20 -2.56 18.56
N VAL A 23 4.38 -3.61 18.45
CA VAL A 23 3.57 -4.14 19.56
C VAL A 23 4.46 -4.72 20.65
N ALA A 24 5.50 -5.48 20.30
CA ALA A 24 6.42 -6.04 21.27
C ALA A 24 7.17 -4.95 22.06
N LEU A 25 7.60 -3.87 21.38
CA LEU A 25 8.22 -2.73 22.03
C LEU A 25 7.25 -1.98 22.95
N GLY A 26 6.03 -1.71 22.47
CA GLY A 26 4.99 -1.05 23.26
C GLY A 26 4.60 -1.85 24.52
N LEU A 27 4.40 -3.17 24.36
CA LEU A 27 4.10 -4.08 25.46
C LEU A 27 5.27 -4.22 26.44
N PHE A 28 6.52 -4.14 25.99
CA PHE A 28 7.68 -4.17 26.88
C PHE A 28 7.65 -3.04 27.91
N PHE A 29 7.21 -1.84 27.54
CA PHE A 29 7.08 -0.74 28.50
C PHE A 29 5.85 -0.86 29.41
N ARG A 30 4.83 -1.63 29.02
CA ARG A 30 3.64 -1.88 29.85
C ARG A 30 3.82 -3.06 30.81
N ARG A 31 4.51 -4.11 30.36
CA ARG A 31 4.77 -5.35 31.10
C ARG A 31 6.21 -5.84 30.87
N PRO A 32 7.22 -5.14 31.42
CA PRO A 32 8.62 -5.51 31.22
C PRO A 32 8.98 -6.96 31.57
N PRO A 33 8.56 -7.54 32.71
CA PRO A 33 9.01 -8.88 33.09
C PRO A 33 8.47 -9.98 32.16
N GLU A 34 7.27 -9.81 31.62
CA GLU A 34 6.64 -10.76 30.68
C GLU A 34 7.28 -10.64 29.28
N MET A 35 7.62 -9.41 28.86
CA MET A 35 8.05 -9.14 27.49
C MET A 35 9.56 -9.16 27.27
N GLN A 36 10.37 -9.07 28.32
CA GLN A 36 11.83 -9.19 28.24
C GLN A 36 12.32 -10.45 27.50
N PRO A 37 11.77 -11.67 27.77
CA PRO A 37 12.16 -12.88 27.04
C PRO A 37 11.68 -12.90 25.58
N VAL A 38 10.78 -12.00 25.17
CA VAL A 38 10.23 -11.93 23.81
C VAL A 38 10.96 -10.90 22.97
N LEU A 39 11.09 -9.67 23.48
CA LEU A 39 11.64 -8.54 22.74
C LEU A 39 13.11 -8.74 22.36
N GLY A 40 13.92 -9.28 23.27
CA GLY A 40 15.35 -9.50 23.02
C GLY A 40 15.63 -10.48 21.87
N PRO A 41 15.06 -11.69 21.88
CA PRO A 41 15.15 -12.63 20.76
C PRO A 41 14.54 -12.09 19.46
N LEU A 42 13.40 -11.39 19.55
CA LEU A 42 12.73 -10.81 18.39
C LEU A 42 13.62 -9.79 17.66
N LEU A 43 14.19 -8.83 18.40
CA LEU A 43 15.11 -7.84 17.83
C LEU A 43 16.33 -8.50 17.20
N ARG A 44 16.94 -9.49 17.89
CA ARG A 44 18.10 -10.22 17.34
C ARG A 44 17.78 -10.92 16.03
N ARG A 45 16.58 -11.51 15.92
CA ARG A 45 16.15 -12.21 14.71
C ARG A 45 15.89 -11.24 13.56
N ALA A 46 15.19 -10.15 13.85
CA ALA A 46 14.92 -9.08 12.88
C ALA A 46 16.21 -8.38 12.39
N THR A 47 17.28 -8.37 13.17
CA THR A 47 18.58 -7.83 12.74
C THR A 47 19.53 -8.88 12.15
N ALA A 48 19.19 -10.17 12.20
CA ALA A 48 20.07 -11.24 11.73
C ALA A 48 20.00 -11.44 10.21
N ASP A 49 18.83 -11.20 9.61
CA ASP A 49 18.63 -11.28 8.17
C ASP A 49 18.26 -9.89 7.60
N PRO A 50 19.14 -9.25 6.81
CA PRO A 50 18.87 -7.97 6.19
C PRO A 50 18.10 -8.06 4.86
N SER A 51 17.52 -9.23 4.52
CA SER A 51 16.71 -9.41 3.30
C SER A 51 15.55 -8.42 3.19
N GLU A 52 14.90 -8.12 4.31
CA GLU A 52 13.83 -7.12 4.43
C GLU A 52 14.36 -5.82 5.05
N ALA A 53 14.80 -4.88 4.20
CA ALA A 53 15.45 -3.64 4.62
C ALA A 53 14.61 -2.85 5.64
N ASP A 54 13.29 -2.72 5.42
CA ASP A 54 12.42 -1.95 6.32
C ASP A 54 12.32 -2.58 7.73
N VAL A 55 12.26 -3.92 7.80
CA VAL A 55 12.23 -4.67 9.07
C VAL A 55 13.54 -4.51 9.81
N TYR A 56 14.65 -4.67 9.10
CA TYR A 56 16.00 -4.50 9.65
C TYR A 56 16.18 -3.09 10.23
N ASP A 57 15.84 -2.06 9.46
CA ASP A 57 16.00 -0.66 9.88
C ASP A 57 15.14 -0.33 11.10
N ARG A 58 13.90 -0.82 11.14
CA ARG A 58 13.03 -0.62 12.31
C ARG A 58 13.58 -1.33 13.56
N ALA A 59 14.02 -2.57 13.42
CA ALA A 59 14.61 -3.31 14.54
C ALA A 59 15.92 -2.66 15.03
N ALA A 60 16.78 -2.23 14.12
CA ALA A 60 18.01 -1.51 14.44
C ALA A 60 17.72 -0.17 15.14
N LEU A 61 16.72 0.58 14.66
CA LEU A 61 16.25 1.80 15.31
C LEU A 61 15.81 1.53 16.75
N TYR A 62 14.91 0.56 16.96
CA TYR A 62 14.42 0.21 18.30
C TYR A 62 15.53 -0.25 19.23
N TYR A 63 16.45 -1.07 18.73
CA TYR A 63 17.60 -1.53 19.50
C TYR A 63 18.49 -0.37 19.97
N ARG A 64 18.82 0.57 19.06
CA ARG A 64 19.60 1.77 19.40
C ARG A 64 18.85 2.68 20.35
N LEU A 65 17.54 2.84 20.17
CA LEU A 65 16.70 3.67 21.02
C LEU A 65 16.71 3.19 22.47
N LEU A 66 16.60 1.87 22.67
CA LEU A 66 16.66 1.23 23.97
C LEU A 66 18.04 1.40 24.63
N GLN A 67 19.13 1.39 23.85
CA GLN A 67 20.48 1.65 24.37
C GLN A 67 20.70 3.10 24.78
N VAL A 68 20.14 4.05 24.03
CA VAL A 68 20.33 5.49 24.28
C VAL A 68 19.46 5.96 25.45
N SER A 69 18.16 5.70 25.41
CA SER A 69 17.22 6.22 26.41
C SER A 69 15.91 5.41 26.43
N PRO A 70 15.70 4.55 27.44
CA PRO A 70 14.44 3.86 27.64
C PRO A 70 13.21 4.80 27.80
N PRO A 71 13.31 5.97 28.48
CA PRO A 71 12.20 6.92 28.55
C PRO A 71 11.78 7.46 27.17
N LEU A 72 12.76 7.77 26.31
CA LEU A 72 12.49 8.26 24.96
C LEU A 72 11.88 7.15 24.09
N ALA A 73 12.38 5.93 24.22
CA ALA A 73 11.80 4.77 23.55
C ALA A 73 10.35 4.52 23.97
N ALA A 74 10.01 4.69 25.25
CA ALA A 74 8.65 4.58 25.73
C ALA A 74 7.73 5.66 25.16
N ALA A 75 8.22 6.91 25.06
CA ALA A 75 7.48 8.03 24.49
C ALA A 75 7.21 7.84 22.99
N ILE A 76 8.14 7.24 22.24
CA ILE A 76 7.94 6.94 20.82
C ILE A 76 6.99 5.76 20.64
N ALA A 77 7.16 4.68 21.41
CA ALA A 77 6.39 3.46 21.24
C ALA A 77 4.92 3.59 21.74
N ASN A 78 4.69 4.37 22.81
CA ASN A 78 3.38 4.55 23.41
C ASN A 78 2.87 6.00 23.30
N GLY A 79 3.53 6.83 22.49
CA GLY A 79 3.11 8.20 22.25
C GLY A 79 1.73 8.26 21.61
N ALA A 80 0.98 9.31 21.91
CA ALA A 80 -0.26 9.57 21.20
C ALA A 80 0.08 9.81 19.72
N ALA A 81 -0.48 8.98 18.85
CA ALA A 81 -0.46 9.28 17.43
C ALA A 81 -1.09 10.68 17.23
N PRO A 82 -0.51 11.54 16.39
CA PRO A 82 -1.16 12.78 16.03
C PRO A 82 -2.58 12.44 15.51
N PRO A 83 -3.58 13.32 15.76
CA PRO A 83 -4.92 13.09 15.22
C PRO A 83 -4.77 12.82 13.73
N ALA A 84 -5.43 11.76 13.25
CA ALA A 84 -5.42 11.43 11.84
C ALA A 84 -5.79 12.70 11.07
N VAL A 85 -4.80 13.31 10.42
CA VAL A 85 -5.05 14.46 9.58
C VAL A 85 -5.96 13.91 8.51
N ALA A 86 -7.23 14.31 8.51
CA ALA A 86 -8.15 13.93 7.45
C ALA A 86 -7.42 14.26 6.15
N ALA A 87 -7.08 13.23 5.38
CA ALA A 87 -6.44 13.40 4.09
C ALA A 87 -7.28 14.44 3.33
N ALA A 88 -6.61 15.43 2.72
CA ALA A 88 -7.29 16.43 1.93
C ALA A 88 -8.11 15.70 0.84
N GLY A 89 -9.43 15.67 0.99
CA GLY A 89 -10.34 14.91 0.14
C GLY A 89 -10.22 13.39 0.32
N ASP A 90 -11.35 12.70 0.41
CA ASP A 90 -11.35 11.27 0.12
C ASP A 90 -11.15 11.13 -1.40
N PRO A 91 -10.03 10.56 -1.88
CA PRO A 91 -9.80 10.41 -3.32
C PRO A 91 -10.89 9.54 -3.98
N ALA A 92 -11.62 8.72 -3.20
CA ALA A 92 -12.78 8.01 -3.69
C ALA A 92 -13.96 8.95 -4.00
N LEU A 93 -14.10 10.06 -3.26
CA LEU A 93 -15.12 11.08 -3.56
C LEU A 93 -14.82 11.78 -4.89
N GLU A 94 -13.57 12.19 -5.11
CA GLU A 94 -13.17 12.85 -6.36
C GLU A 94 -13.34 11.93 -7.58
N VAL A 95 -13.05 10.63 -7.42
CA VAL A 95 -13.27 9.63 -8.46
C VAL A 95 -14.77 9.43 -8.70
N SER A 96 -15.58 9.39 -7.64
CA SER A 96 -17.03 9.26 -7.73
C SER A 96 -17.64 10.43 -8.51
N ASP A 97 -17.26 11.67 -8.20
CA ASP A 97 -17.78 12.87 -8.86
C ASP A 97 -17.48 12.85 -10.37
N LYS A 98 -16.26 12.46 -10.76
CA LYS A 98 -15.89 12.29 -12.18
C LYS A 98 -16.69 11.18 -12.88
N ILE A 99 -16.94 10.07 -12.19
CA ILE A 99 -17.77 8.99 -12.76
C ILE A 99 -19.23 9.46 -12.93
N PHE A 100 -19.73 10.32 -12.03
CA PHE A 100 -21.04 10.96 -12.16
C PHE A 100 -21.12 11.88 -13.38
N ASP A 101 -20.06 12.63 -13.69
CA ASP A 101 -20.00 13.45 -14.90
C ASP A 101 -19.95 12.61 -16.19
N GLU A 102 -19.44 11.38 -16.10
CA GLU A 102 -19.30 10.41 -17.19
C GLU A 102 -20.41 9.33 -17.19
N LEU A 103 -21.59 9.64 -16.65
CA LEU A 103 -22.74 8.72 -16.68
C LEU A 103 -23.11 8.32 -18.11
N ASN A 104 -23.48 7.05 -18.28
CA ASN A 104 -23.70 6.37 -19.58
C ASN A 104 -22.44 6.14 -20.43
N THR A 105 -21.24 6.18 -19.82
CA THR A 105 -20.00 5.73 -20.46
C THR A 105 -19.49 4.43 -19.83
N LEU A 106 -18.44 3.85 -20.42
CA LEU A 106 -17.73 2.71 -19.84
C LEU A 106 -17.13 2.99 -18.46
N SER A 107 -16.97 4.26 -18.06
CA SER A 107 -16.45 4.65 -16.75
C SER A 107 -17.29 4.12 -15.59
N VAL A 108 -18.62 4.03 -15.78
CA VAL A 108 -19.54 3.45 -14.78
C VAL A 108 -19.32 1.94 -14.62
N VAL A 109 -19.02 1.24 -15.71
CA VAL A 109 -18.79 -0.21 -15.72
C VAL A 109 -17.41 -0.52 -15.11
N TYR A 110 -16.40 0.27 -15.44
CA TYR A 110 -15.03 0.08 -14.92
C TYR A 110 -14.82 0.67 -13.52
N GLY A 111 -15.75 1.46 -13.00
CA GLY A 111 -15.63 2.10 -11.68
C GLY A 111 -14.43 3.04 -11.58
N MET A 112 -14.02 3.62 -12.70
CA MET A 112 -12.87 4.52 -12.82
C MET A 112 -13.12 5.53 -13.95
N PRO A 113 -12.56 6.74 -13.90
CA PRO A 113 -12.81 7.76 -14.92
C PRO A 113 -12.12 7.40 -16.25
N ALA A 114 -12.63 7.98 -17.34
CA ALA A 114 -12.18 7.68 -18.71
C ALA A 114 -10.69 7.94 -18.93
N ASP A 115 -10.11 8.92 -18.23
CA ASP A 115 -8.68 9.25 -18.30
C ASP A 115 -7.73 8.11 -17.90
N ARG A 116 -8.22 7.11 -17.15
CA ARG A 116 -7.41 5.96 -16.73
C ARG A 116 -7.45 4.78 -17.69
N PHE A 117 -8.36 4.75 -18.66
CA PHE A 117 -8.50 3.59 -19.57
C PHE A 117 -8.68 3.97 -21.05
N ALA A 118 -9.15 5.18 -21.35
CA ALA A 118 -9.29 5.66 -22.71
C ALA A 118 -8.09 6.53 -23.11
N PRO A 119 -7.55 6.37 -24.33
CA PRO A 119 -6.55 7.28 -24.85
C PRO A 119 -7.16 8.70 -24.96
N PRO A 120 -6.35 9.76 -24.85
CA PRO A 120 -6.82 11.13 -25.03
C PRO A 120 -7.51 11.27 -26.40
N ARG A 121 -8.66 11.95 -26.43
CA ARG A 121 -9.49 12.18 -27.63
C ARG A 121 -8.79 12.93 -28.78
N HIS A 122 -7.55 13.37 -28.57
CA HIS A 122 -6.65 13.97 -29.56
C HIS A 122 -5.21 13.49 -29.34
N SER A 123 -5.03 12.19 -29.12
CA SER A 123 -3.70 11.59 -29.19
C SER A 123 -3.50 11.03 -30.59
N ALA A 124 -2.29 11.18 -31.14
CA ALA A 124 -1.94 10.58 -32.43
C ALA A 124 -2.18 9.06 -32.46
N VAL A 125 -2.21 8.41 -31.29
CA VAL A 125 -2.56 7.00 -31.11
C VAL A 125 -4.06 6.75 -31.31
N ALA A 126 -4.92 7.67 -30.85
CA ALA A 126 -6.35 7.57 -31.09
C ALA A 126 -6.62 7.67 -32.60
N ASP A 127 -6.16 8.72 -33.28
CA ASP A 127 -6.40 8.91 -34.73
C ASP A 127 -5.96 7.69 -35.56
N ALA A 128 -4.80 7.11 -35.24
CA ALA A 128 -4.30 5.91 -35.93
C ALA A 128 -5.16 4.64 -35.73
N LEU A 129 -5.90 4.52 -34.61
CA LEU A 129 -6.76 3.37 -34.32
C LEU A 129 -8.11 3.43 -35.05
N TRP A 130 -8.58 4.62 -35.46
CA TRP A 130 -9.86 4.77 -36.18
C TRP A 130 -9.68 4.81 -37.71
N ASP A 131 -8.48 5.14 -38.20
CA ASP A 131 -8.18 5.17 -39.63
C ASP A 131 -7.99 3.76 -40.25
N GLU A 132 -7.83 2.72 -39.43
CA GLU A 132 -7.59 1.34 -39.93
C GLU A 132 -8.88 0.59 -40.35
N ASP A 133 -10.08 1.13 -40.07
CA ASP A 133 -11.36 0.42 -40.31
C ASP A 133 -12.19 0.95 -41.51
N GLU A 134 -11.76 2.01 -42.23
CA GLU A 134 -12.50 2.57 -43.39
C GLU A 134 -12.12 1.94 -44.75
N GLY A 135 -11.56 0.73 -44.76
CA GLY A 135 -10.77 0.23 -45.89
C GLY A 135 -11.34 -0.89 -46.77
N GLU A 136 -12.64 -1.21 -46.81
CA GLU A 136 -13.19 -2.10 -47.85
C GLU A 136 -14.60 -1.68 -48.30
N GLU A 137 -14.67 -0.71 -49.22
CA GLU A 137 -15.87 -0.51 -50.05
C GLU A 137 -16.02 -1.72 -51.00
N LEU A 138 -17.02 -2.57 -50.73
CA LEU A 138 -17.47 -3.58 -51.69
C LEU A 138 -18.13 -2.86 -52.88
N SER A 139 -17.38 -2.72 -53.98
CA SER A 139 -17.91 -2.26 -55.25
C SER A 139 -18.86 -3.32 -55.82
N ASP A 140 -20.16 -3.09 -55.68
CA ASP A 140 -21.18 -3.85 -56.41
C ASP A 140 -21.16 -3.41 -57.89
N ASP A 141 -20.32 -4.07 -58.70
CA ASP A 141 -20.37 -3.99 -60.15
C ASP A 141 -21.65 -4.67 -60.69
N GLU A 142 -22.44 -3.84 -61.38
CA GLU A 142 -23.44 -4.09 -62.41
C GLU A 142 -23.87 -5.54 -62.75
N ALA A 143 -25.18 -5.78 -62.64
CA ALA A 143 -25.93 -6.57 -63.64
C ALA A 143 -27.43 -6.23 -63.60
N ASP A 144 -27.93 -5.40 -64.52
CA ASP A 144 -29.10 -5.70 -65.39
C ASP A 144 -29.41 -4.52 -66.34
N GLY A 145 -29.64 -4.81 -67.63
CA GLY A 145 -30.19 -3.86 -68.62
C GLY A 145 -29.58 -3.90 -70.01
#